data_AF-A0AAV1S6G6-F1
#
_entry.id   AF-A0AAV1S6G6-F1
#
_cell.length_a   1.000
_cell.length_b   1.000
_cell.length_c   1.000
_cell.angle_alpha   90.00
_cell.angle_beta   90.00
_cell.angle_gamma   90.00
#
_symmetry.space_group_name_H-M   'P 1'
#
loop_
_entity.id
_entity.type
_entity.pdbx_description
1 polymer ?
#
loop_
_entity_poly.entity_id
_entity_poly.type
_entity_poly.pdbx_seq_one_letter_code
_entity_poly.pdbx_strand_id
1 'polypeptide(L)'
;MGDGLAETVANIKDSNGRTALHFAAVGGRTHACRYLMAEAKVDVNARVGKGATPLHYSIPTYHYPTAVHLRENGAKPNGATDKGLTPMHFAVKRCCF
;
A
#
# COMPACT_ATOMS: atom_id res chain seq x y z
N MET A 1 -27.68 8.72 3.67
CA MET A 1 -26.99 10.02 3.48
C MET A 1 -25.98 10.15 4.60
N GLY A 2 -24.81 9.53 4.49
CA GLY A 2 -23.93 9.47 5.65
C GLY A 2 -22.60 8.77 5.45
N ASP A 3 -21.84 9.05 4.39
CA ASP A 3 -20.51 8.42 4.18
C ASP A 3 -19.42 9.39 3.71
N GLY A 4 -19.61 10.71 3.87
CA GLY A 4 -18.60 11.70 3.47
C GLY A 4 -17.37 11.75 4.41
N LEU A 5 -17.49 11.22 5.63
CA LEU A 5 -16.41 11.25 6.63
C LEU A 5 -15.48 10.03 6.54
N ALA A 6 -16.01 8.85 6.18
CA ALA A 6 -15.19 7.64 6.06
C ALA A 6 -14.16 7.74 4.91
N GLU A 7 -14.57 8.37 3.79
CA GLU A 7 -13.72 8.56 2.60
C GLU A 7 -12.52 9.46 2.85
N THR A 8 -12.68 10.45 3.75
CA THR A 8 -11.64 11.43 4.07
C THR A 8 -10.67 10.92 5.14
N VAL A 9 -11.14 10.16 6.13
CA VAL A 9 -10.26 9.65 7.20
C VAL A 9 -9.29 8.57 6.74
N ALA A 10 -9.69 7.73 5.79
CA ALA A 10 -8.89 6.59 5.37
C ALA A 10 -7.65 6.99 4.55
N ASN A 11 -7.73 8.15 3.89
CA ASN A 11 -6.64 8.76 3.13
C ASN A 11 -5.81 9.76 3.95
N ILE A 12 -6.08 9.90 5.26
CA ILE A 12 -5.24 10.72 6.15
C ILE A 12 -3.82 10.18 6.13
N LYS A 13 -2.87 11.10 6.00
CA LYS A 13 -1.45 10.83 6.01
C LYS A 13 -0.86 11.25 7.35
N ASP A 14 -0.03 10.39 7.92
CA ASP A 14 0.87 10.72 9.02
C ASP A 14 1.91 11.78 8.60
N SER A 15 2.71 12.31 9.52
CA SER A 15 3.80 13.27 9.28
C SER A 15 4.80 12.77 8.22
N ASN A 16 4.92 11.45 8.06
CA ASN A 16 5.77 10.84 7.04
C ASN A 16 5.08 10.61 5.70
N GLY A 17 3.82 11.04 5.54
CA GLY A 17 3.00 10.85 4.34
C GLY A 17 2.31 9.47 4.25
N ARG A 18 2.36 8.66 5.31
CA ARG A 18 1.87 7.27 5.32
C ARG A 18 0.37 7.23 5.60
N THR A 19 -0.38 6.48 4.79
CA THR A 19 -1.80 6.20 5.04
C THR A 19 -1.99 4.91 5.85
N ALA A 20 -3.19 4.67 6.37
CA ALA A 20 -3.55 3.42 7.05
C ALA A 20 -3.22 2.17 6.21
N LEU A 21 -3.39 2.26 4.89
CA LEU A 21 -3.08 1.17 3.98
C LEU A 21 -1.57 0.85 3.91
N HIS A 22 -0.70 1.85 4.07
CA HIS A 22 0.75 1.60 4.17
C HIS A 22 1.08 0.78 5.41
N PHE A 23 0.50 1.10 6.56
CA PHE A 23 0.72 0.34 7.80
C PHE A 23 0.17 -1.09 7.70
N ALA A 24 -1.01 -1.27 7.11
CA ALA A 24 -1.58 -2.59 6.87
C ALA A 24 -0.71 -3.43 5.92
N ALA A 25 -0.18 -2.81 4.85
CA ALA A 25 0.72 -3.45 3.90
C ALA A 25 2.06 -3.87 4.53
N VAL A 26 2.69 -2.98 5.30
CA VAL A 26 3.92 -3.30 6.07
C VAL A 26 3.69 -4.47 7.01
N GLY A 27 2.55 -4.50 7.70
CA GLY A 27 2.24 -5.54 8.69
C GLY A 27 1.71 -6.85 8.10
N GLY A 28 1.57 -6.98 6.77
CA GLY A 28 1.00 -8.18 6.15
C GLY A 28 -0.45 -8.45 6.48
N ARG A 29 -1.16 -7.43 6.96
CA ARG A 29 -2.51 -7.58 7.50
C ARG A 29 -3.51 -7.60 6.37
N THR A 30 -3.56 -8.70 5.63
CA THR A 30 -4.43 -8.87 4.45
C THR A 30 -5.90 -8.58 4.77
N HIS A 31 -6.40 -8.98 5.95
CA HIS A 31 -7.76 -8.65 6.39
C HIS A 31 -7.97 -7.15 6.62
N ALA A 32 -6.99 -6.45 7.20
CA ALA A 32 -7.07 -5.00 7.38
C ALA A 32 -7.02 -4.27 6.03
N CYS A 33 -6.16 -4.71 5.10
CA CYS A 33 -6.13 -4.20 3.73
C CYS A 33 -7.50 -4.38 3.03
N ARG A 34 -8.10 -5.56 3.14
CA ARG A 34 -9.45 -5.85 2.62
C ARG A 34 -10.50 -4.89 3.17
N TYR A 35 -10.53 -4.74 4.50
CA TYR A 35 -11.51 -3.90 5.16
C TYR A 35 -11.35 -2.42 4.75
N LEU A 36 -10.11 -1.91 4.73
CA LEU A 36 -9.81 -0.54 4.32
C LEU A 36 -10.21 -0.27 2.85
N MET A 37 -9.99 -1.23 1.95
CA MET A 37 -10.36 -1.09 0.54
C MET A 37 -11.88 -1.16 0.32
N ALA A 38 -12.58 -2.05 1.04
CA ALA A 38 -14.01 -2.25 0.88
C ALA A 38 -14.84 -1.12 1.52
N GLU A 39 -14.49 -0.69 2.73
CA GLU A 39 -15.31 0.25 3.52
C GLU A 39 -14.85 1.70 3.33
N ALA A 40 -13.57 1.92 3.10
CA ALA A 40 -12.96 3.23 3.33
C ALA A 40 -12.45 3.92 2.05
N LYS A 41 -12.71 3.34 0.87
CA LYS A 41 -12.28 3.83 -0.46
C LYS A 41 -10.88 4.46 -0.44
N VAL A 42 -9.94 3.73 0.13
CA VAL A 42 -8.54 4.17 0.24
C VAL A 42 -7.87 4.22 -1.13
N ASP A 43 -6.99 5.21 -1.33
CA ASP A 43 -6.12 5.25 -2.48
C ASP A 43 -5.05 4.13 -2.37
N VAL A 44 -5.29 3.04 -3.10
CA VAL A 44 -4.37 1.89 -3.22
C VAL A 44 -3.01 2.25 -3.82
N ASN A 45 -2.93 3.38 -4.53
CA ASN A 45 -1.73 3.90 -5.15
C ASN A 45 -1.15 5.10 -4.41
N ALA A 46 -1.60 5.37 -3.18
CA ALA A 46 -1.13 6.49 -2.38
C ALA A 46 0.39 6.48 -2.30
N ARG A 47 1.02 7.60 -2.69
CA ARG A 47 2.47 7.75 -2.65
C ARG A 47 2.92 8.37 -1.33
N VAL A 48 3.99 7.80 -0.76
CA VAL A 48 4.62 8.27 0.47
C VAL A 48 6.13 8.50 0.29
N GLY A 49 6.65 9.55 0.93
CA GLY A 49 8.07 9.88 0.97
C GLY A 49 8.67 9.96 -0.43
N LYS A 50 9.48 8.95 -0.80
CA LYS A 50 10.16 8.83 -2.10
C LYS A 50 9.28 8.25 -3.20
N GLY A 51 7.98 8.54 -3.17
CA GLY A 51 7.02 7.97 -4.12
C GLY A 51 6.71 6.48 -3.93
N ALA A 52 7.00 5.92 -2.76
CA ALA A 52 6.67 4.53 -2.45
C ALA A 52 5.16 4.36 -2.28
N THR A 53 4.62 3.24 -2.73
CA THR A 53 3.20 2.88 -2.62
C THR A 53 3.01 1.76 -1.60
N PRO A 54 1.77 1.46 -1.15
CA PRO A 54 1.52 0.35 -0.23
C PRO A 54 2.08 -0.97 -0.74
N LEU A 55 2.04 -1.21 -2.06
CA LEU A 55 2.60 -2.40 -2.70
C LEU A 55 4.12 -2.51 -2.57
N HIS A 56 4.85 -1.40 -2.52
CA HIS A 56 6.29 -1.41 -2.24
C HIS A 56 6.59 -1.87 -0.81
N TYR A 57 5.67 -1.64 0.13
CA TYR A 57 5.83 -1.97 1.55
C TYR A 57 5.32 -3.37 1.91
N SER A 58 4.44 -3.98 1.11
CA SER A 58 3.99 -5.37 1.34
C SER A 58 5.02 -6.44 0.94
N ILE A 59 5.97 -6.08 0.08
CA ILE A 59 7.00 -6.97 -0.45
C ILE A 59 8.14 -7.27 0.55
N PRO A 60 8.70 -6.27 1.26
CA PRO A 60 9.72 -6.44 2.29
C PRO A 60 9.52 -7.56 3.31
N THR A 61 8.29 -7.94 3.54
CA THR A 61 7.85 -8.83 4.61
C THR A 61 7.37 -10.18 4.09
N TYR A 62 7.61 -10.51 2.81
CA TYR A 62 7.19 -11.75 2.15
C TYR A 62 5.68 -12.02 2.21
N HIS A 63 4.87 -10.97 2.36
CA HIS A 63 3.42 -11.08 2.48
C HIS A 63 2.76 -11.12 1.10
N TYR A 64 3.00 -12.23 0.40
CA TYR A 64 2.45 -12.50 -0.92
C TYR A 64 0.92 -12.33 -0.99
N PRO A 65 0.12 -12.80 -0.01
CA PRO A 65 -1.33 -12.61 -0.06
C PRO A 65 -1.75 -11.14 -0.03
N THR A 66 -1.04 -10.30 0.73
CA THR A 66 -1.31 -8.87 0.80
C THR A 66 -0.93 -8.16 -0.51
N ALA A 67 0.18 -8.54 -1.12
CA ALA A 67 0.62 -7.99 -2.41
C ALA A 67 -0.33 -8.39 -3.56
N VAL A 68 -0.79 -9.65 -3.58
CA VAL A 68 -1.80 -10.12 -4.53
C VAL A 68 -3.10 -9.34 -4.34
N HIS A 69 -3.55 -9.19 -3.10
CA HIS A 69 -4.79 -8.48 -2.82
C HIS A 69 -4.72 -7.00 -3.23
N LEU A 70 -3.59 -6.33 -2.97
CA LEU A 70 -3.35 -4.97 -3.45
C LEU A 70 -3.43 -4.89 -4.97
N ARG A 71 -2.83 -5.83 -5.69
CA ARG A 71 -2.86 -5.88 -7.16
C ARG A 71 -4.28 -6.10 -7.69
N GLU A 72 -5.04 -7.01 -7.08
CA GLU A 72 -6.44 -7.29 -7.46
C GLU A 72 -7.34 -6.06 -7.31
N ASN A 73 -7.03 -5.20 -6.33
CA ASN A 73 -7.77 -3.95 -6.08
C ASN A 73 -7.17 -2.74 -6.81
N GLY A 74 -6.39 -2.95 -7.88
CA GLY A 74 -5.93 -1.85 -8.75
C GLY A 74 -4.65 -1.15 -8.30
N ALA A 75 -3.88 -1.72 -7.37
CA ALA A 75 -2.53 -1.24 -7.11
C ALA A 75 -1.63 -1.47 -8.34
N LYS A 76 -0.89 -0.44 -8.76
CA LYS A 76 -0.03 -0.49 -9.94
C LYS A 76 1.23 -1.33 -9.65
N PRO A 77 1.38 -2.52 -10.24
CA PRO A 77 2.54 -3.38 -10.00
C PRO A 77 3.85 -2.78 -10.56
N ASN A 78 3.74 -1.87 -11.53
CA ASN A 78 4.85 -1.16 -12.15
C ASN A 78 4.96 0.29 -11.67
N GLY A 79 4.28 0.66 -10.59
CA GLY A 79 4.42 2.00 -10.02
C GLY A 79 5.87 2.23 -9.60
N ALA A 80 6.57 3.17 -10.24
CA ALA A 80 7.94 3.48 -9.88
C ALA A 80 7.97 4.55 -8.76
N THR A 81 8.83 4.32 -7.77
CA THR A 81 9.28 5.37 -6.84
C THR A 81 10.01 6.49 -7.58
N ASP A 82 10.32 7.58 -6.89
CA ASP A 82 11.04 8.72 -7.45
C ASP A 82 12.47 8.36 -7.88
N LYS A 83 12.97 7.20 -7.44
CA LYS A 83 14.26 6.61 -7.84
C LYS A 83 14.14 5.62 -9.01
N GLY A 84 12.97 5.51 -9.64
CA GLY A 84 12.71 4.52 -10.69
C GLY A 84 12.55 3.08 -10.18
N LEU A 85 12.64 2.84 -8.86
CA LEU A 85 12.50 1.50 -8.29
C LEU A 85 11.04 1.09 -8.29
N THR A 86 10.75 -0.09 -8.85
CA THR A 86 9.43 -0.73 -8.83
C THR A 86 9.30 -1.68 -7.63
N PRO A 87 8.10 -2.14 -7.29
CA PRO A 87 7.90 -3.15 -6.24
C PRO A 87 8.78 -4.39 -6.45
N MET A 88 8.98 -4.82 -7.70
CA MET A 88 9.86 -5.94 -8.04
C MET A 88 11.34 -5.67 -7.69
N HIS A 89 11.83 -4.43 -7.91
CA HIS A 89 13.19 -4.07 -7.47
C HIS A 89 13.35 -4.19 -5.95
N PHE A 90 12.30 -3.88 -5.18
CA PHE A 90 12.31 -4.07 -3.72
C PHE A 90 12.26 -5.55 -3.32
N ALA A 91 11.58 -6.41 -4.10
CA ALA A 91 11.55 -7.85 -3.89
C ALA A 91 12.94 -8.46 -4.06
N VAL A 92 13.58 -8.16 -5.18
CA VAL A 92 14.92 -8.69 -5.51
C VAL A 92 15.96 -8.15 -4.53
N LYS A 93 15.94 -6.86 -4.19
CA LYS A 93 16.89 -6.25 -3.25
C LYS A 93 16.90 -6.92 -1.88
N ARG A 94 15.77 -7.48 -1.41
CA ARG A 94 15.69 -8.16 -0.12
C ARG A 94 15.89 -9.67 -0.19
N CYS A 95 15.75 -10.29 -1.36
CA CYS A 95 15.95 -11.74 -1.54
C CYS A 95 17.44 -12.14 -1.55
N CYS A 96 18.37 -11.18 -1.59
CA CYS A 96 19.82 -11.43 -1.68
C CYS A 96 20.54 -11.41 -0.32
N PHE A 97 20.00 -12.05 0.72
CA PHE A 97 20.71 -12.28 1.99
C PHE A 97 20.79 -13.77 2.31
#